data_AF-A0A956KJS0-F1
#
_entry.id   AF-A0A956KJS0-F1
#
_cell.length_a   1.000
_cell.length_b   1.000
_cell.length_c   1.000
_cell.angle_alpha   90.00
_cell.angle_beta   90.00
_cell.angle_gamma   90.00
#
_symmetry.space_group_name_H-M   'P 1'
#
loop_
_entity.id
_entity.type
_entity.pdbx_description
1 polymer ?
#
loop_
_entity_poly.entity_id
_entity_poly.type
_entity_poly.pdbx_seq_one_letter_code
_entity_poly.pdbx_strand_id
1 'polypeptide(L)'
;MVASLAMRPSLSALALTLAALALACSKPPDISGELDDYAYQINDVAAETCECPQDVGYATYAECVDDLSVTDAERDCRATVLEGHEEAGKEYLDCAVEALNGYVDCLAMNPGCADGWWADCTSAYLDTVGGCPQLPSAVAEDFAQCDL
;
A
#
# COMPACT_ATOMS: atom_id res chain seq x y z
N MET A 1 -14.87 -35.42 -65.09
CA MET A 1 -15.27 -34.32 -64.20
C MET A 1 -15.22 -34.85 -62.77
N VAL A 2 -14.26 -34.43 -61.95
CA VAL A 2 -14.40 -34.03 -60.53
C VAL A 2 -13.07 -33.36 -60.15
N ALA A 3 -13.06 -32.04 -60.02
CA ALA A 3 -11.91 -31.29 -59.52
C ALA A 3 -12.01 -31.23 -57.99
N SER A 4 -11.06 -31.83 -57.28
CA SER A 4 -10.95 -31.73 -55.82
C SER A 4 -10.02 -30.56 -55.46
N LEU A 5 -10.60 -29.48 -54.95
CA LEU A 5 -9.88 -28.34 -54.39
C LEU A 5 -9.56 -28.63 -52.90
N ALA A 6 -8.29 -28.88 -52.61
CA ALA A 6 -7.81 -29.00 -51.24
C ALA A 6 -7.61 -27.61 -50.62
N MET A 7 -8.55 -27.19 -49.78
CA MET A 7 -8.45 -25.98 -48.96
C MET A 7 -7.37 -26.20 -47.88
N ARG A 8 -6.22 -25.54 -47.98
CA ARG A 8 -5.19 -25.54 -46.93
C ARG A 8 -5.54 -24.45 -45.90
N PRO A 9 -5.89 -24.78 -44.65
CA PRO A 9 -6.12 -23.76 -43.63
C PRO A 9 -4.77 -23.10 -43.27
N SER A 10 -4.67 -21.80 -43.49
CA SER A 10 -3.49 -20.99 -43.18
C SER A 10 -3.30 -20.90 -41.67
N LEU A 11 -2.17 -21.40 -41.18
CA LEU A 11 -1.75 -21.40 -39.76
C LEU A 11 -1.68 -20.00 -39.12
N SER A 12 -1.65 -18.93 -39.90
CA SER A 12 -1.58 -17.54 -39.40
C SER A 12 -2.84 -17.04 -38.71
N ALA A 13 -4.01 -17.69 -38.91
CA ALA A 13 -5.26 -17.24 -38.31
C ALA A 13 -5.45 -17.70 -36.85
N LEU A 14 -4.70 -18.71 -36.39
CA LEU A 14 -4.85 -19.28 -35.04
C LEU A 14 -4.08 -18.48 -33.96
N ALA A 15 -3.04 -17.73 -34.34
CA ALA A 15 -2.22 -16.98 -33.39
C ALA A 15 -2.88 -15.68 -32.92
N LEU A 16 -3.73 -15.06 -33.76
CA LEU A 16 -4.40 -13.79 -33.41
C LEU A 16 -5.57 -13.97 -32.44
N THR A 17 -6.19 -15.16 -32.39
CA THR A 17 -7.30 -15.43 -31.48
C THR A 17 -6.85 -15.81 -30.07
N LEU A 18 -5.66 -16.39 -29.87
CA LEU A 18 -5.15 -16.68 -28.52
C LEU A 18 -4.67 -15.44 -27.76
N ALA A 19 -4.14 -14.43 -28.45
CA ALA A 19 -3.70 -13.19 -27.80
C ALA A 19 -4.87 -12.34 -27.27
N ALA A 20 -6.04 -12.42 -27.91
CA ALA A 20 -7.24 -11.67 -27.51
C ALA A 20 -7.98 -12.27 -26.30
N LEU A 21 -7.77 -13.56 -25.97
CA LEU A 21 -8.36 -14.18 -24.77
C LEU A 21 -7.54 -13.93 -23.49
N ALA A 22 -6.28 -13.47 -23.60
CA ALA A 22 -5.44 -13.18 -22.43
C ALA A 22 -5.72 -11.81 -21.79
N LEU A 23 -6.41 -10.90 -22.48
CA LEU A 23 -6.87 -9.60 -21.96
C LEU A 23 -8.31 -9.64 -21.42
N ALA A 24 -8.94 -10.81 -21.37
CA ALA A 24 -10.33 -10.96 -20.95
C ALA A 24 -10.45 -11.23 -19.43
N CYS A 25 -10.68 -10.13 -18.69
CA CYS A 25 -11.66 -10.07 -17.60
C CYS A 25 -11.36 -10.74 -16.24
N SER A 26 -10.19 -10.57 -15.65
CA SER A 26 -10.12 -10.52 -14.18
C SER A 26 -10.51 -9.10 -13.75
N LYS A 27 -11.62 -8.96 -13.03
CA LYS A 27 -11.90 -7.71 -12.30
C LYS A 27 -10.66 -7.39 -11.46
N PRO A 28 -10.18 -6.13 -11.42
CA PRO A 28 -9.08 -5.78 -10.53
C PRO A 28 -9.39 -6.24 -9.10
N PRO A 29 -8.37 -6.66 -8.33
CA PRO A 29 -8.57 -7.05 -6.94
C PRO A 29 -9.23 -5.89 -6.18
N ASP A 30 -10.16 -6.23 -5.31
CA ASP A 30 -10.74 -5.27 -4.38
C ASP A 30 -9.76 -5.09 -3.22
N ILE A 31 -9.19 -3.90 -3.10
CA ILE A 31 -8.15 -3.56 -2.10
C ILE A 31 -8.68 -2.73 -0.93
N SER A 32 -10.01 -2.65 -0.77
CA SER A 32 -10.63 -1.86 0.29
C SER A 32 -10.23 -2.34 1.70
N GLY A 33 -10.09 -3.66 1.90
CA GLY A 33 -9.66 -4.23 3.17
C GLY A 33 -8.21 -3.88 3.50
N GLU A 34 -7.31 -3.94 2.52
CA GLU A 34 -5.89 -3.61 2.68
C GLU A 34 -5.69 -2.13 2.99
N LEU A 35 -6.53 -1.25 2.42
CA LEU A 35 -6.54 0.18 2.75
C LEU A 35 -7.04 0.45 4.17
N ASP A 36 -8.07 -0.28 4.61
CA ASP A 36 -8.57 -0.19 5.99
C ASP A 36 -7.52 -0.69 6.99
N ASP A 37 -6.85 -1.81 6.70
CA ASP A 37 -5.77 -2.36 7.52
C ASP A 37 -4.59 -1.37 7.58
N TYR A 38 -4.19 -0.79 6.46
CA TYR A 38 -3.12 0.21 6.42
C TYR A 38 -3.45 1.48 7.21
N ALA A 39 -4.67 2.01 7.07
CA ALA A 39 -5.12 3.18 7.83
C ALA A 39 -5.21 2.88 9.33
N TYR A 40 -5.73 1.71 9.70
CA TYR A 40 -5.78 1.25 11.09
C TYR A 40 -4.38 1.19 11.70
N GLN A 41 -3.40 0.62 10.98
CA GLN A 41 -2.03 0.49 11.49
C GLN A 41 -1.29 1.83 11.61
N ILE A 42 -1.53 2.79 10.71
CA ILE A 42 -0.99 4.14 10.89
C ILE A 42 -1.57 4.78 12.16
N ASN A 43 -2.86 4.59 12.43
CA ASN A 43 -3.51 5.13 13.62
C ASN A 43 -2.99 4.49 14.91
N ASP A 44 -2.66 3.19 14.89
CA ASP A 44 -1.99 2.53 16.02
C ASP A 44 -0.57 3.09 16.23
N VAL A 45 0.21 3.29 15.16
CA VAL A 45 1.53 3.95 15.24
C VAL A 45 1.40 5.37 15.80
N ALA A 46 0.37 6.13 15.38
CA ALA A 46 0.11 7.46 15.91
C ALA A 46 -0.18 7.41 17.41
N ALA A 47 -1.05 6.49 17.87
CA ALA A 47 -1.35 6.32 19.29
C ALA A 47 -0.09 6.01 20.12
N GLU A 48 0.73 5.05 19.68
CA GLU A 48 1.97 4.65 20.37
C GLU A 48 3.03 5.76 20.36
N THR A 49 3.20 6.45 19.23
CA THR A 49 4.13 7.58 19.11
C THR A 49 3.72 8.73 20.05
N CYS A 50 2.41 8.94 20.19
CA CYS A 50 1.85 10.03 20.96
C CYS A 50 1.76 9.78 22.46
N GLU A 51 2.15 8.61 22.97
CA GLU A 51 2.22 8.36 24.43
C GLU A 51 3.08 9.42 25.15
N CYS A 52 4.13 9.90 24.47
CA CYS A 52 4.96 11.03 24.90
C CYS A 52 4.97 12.15 23.88
N PRO A 53 3.88 12.94 23.81
CA PRO A 53 3.66 13.91 22.74
C PRO A 53 4.73 15.02 22.72
N GLN A 54 5.34 15.33 23.88
CA GLN A 54 6.37 16.36 24.00
C GLN A 54 7.68 15.99 23.29
N ASP A 55 8.00 14.70 23.21
CA ASP A 55 9.23 14.22 22.56
C ASP A 55 9.15 14.33 21.03
N VAL A 56 7.93 14.32 20.51
CA VAL A 56 7.60 14.50 19.10
C VAL A 56 7.05 15.90 18.79
N GLY A 57 7.09 16.83 19.76
CA GLY A 57 6.87 18.26 19.55
C GLY A 57 5.44 18.77 19.76
N TYR A 58 4.53 17.94 20.28
CA TYR A 58 3.13 18.30 20.55
C TYR A 58 2.88 18.61 22.02
N ALA A 59 1.91 19.49 22.30
CA ALA A 59 1.60 19.86 23.67
C ALA A 59 0.80 18.78 24.41
N THR A 60 -0.04 18.03 23.68
CA THR A 60 -0.93 17.02 24.27
C THR A 60 -1.02 15.77 23.40
N TYR A 61 -1.40 14.65 24.02
CA TYR A 61 -1.68 13.40 23.31
C TYR A 61 -2.74 13.60 22.22
N ALA A 62 -3.81 14.32 22.54
CA ALA A 62 -4.91 14.53 21.60
C ALA A 62 -4.50 15.32 20.36
N GLU A 63 -3.69 16.37 20.53
CA GLU A 63 -3.13 17.15 19.42
C GLU A 63 -2.21 16.29 18.55
N CYS A 64 -1.36 15.46 19.18
CA CYS A 64 -0.45 14.56 18.48
C CYS A 64 -1.21 13.51 17.66
N VAL A 65 -2.21 12.85 18.25
CA VAL A 65 -2.98 11.81 17.56
C VAL A 65 -3.82 12.40 16.43
N ASP A 66 -4.42 13.59 16.62
CA ASP A 66 -5.21 14.26 15.58
C ASP A 66 -4.35 14.61 14.35
N ASP A 67 -3.09 15.00 14.55
CA ASP A 67 -2.16 15.37 13.47
C ASP A 67 -1.52 14.16 12.77
N LEU A 68 -1.28 13.06 13.48
CA LEU A 68 -0.59 11.88 12.94
C LEU A 68 -1.53 10.76 12.46
N SER A 69 -2.83 10.81 12.79
CA SER A 69 -3.79 9.79 12.37
C SER A 69 -4.29 10.01 10.95
N VAL A 70 -4.56 8.90 10.27
CA VAL A 70 -5.24 8.86 8.97
C VAL A 70 -6.74 9.08 9.14
N THR A 71 -7.25 10.04 8.38
CA THR A 71 -8.67 10.31 8.20
C THR A 71 -9.27 9.47 7.07
N ASP A 72 -10.61 9.35 7.06
CA ASP A 72 -11.34 8.70 5.96
C ASP A 72 -11.04 9.35 4.59
N ALA A 73 -10.82 10.67 4.55
CA ALA A 73 -10.54 11.39 3.31
C ALA A 73 -9.17 11.02 2.72
N GLU A 74 -8.16 10.82 3.56
CA GLU A 74 -6.83 10.41 3.13
C GLU A 74 -6.81 8.94 2.70
N ARG A 75 -7.58 8.06 3.38
CA ARG A 75 -7.82 6.69 2.91
C ARG A 75 -8.48 6.69 1.52
N ASP A 76 -9.54 7.48 1.33
CA ASP A 76 -10.26 7.56 0.05
C ASP A 76 -9.38 8.18 -1.06
N CYS A 77 -8.48 9.12 -0.71
CA CYS A 77 -7.46 9.62 -1.62
C CYS A 77 -6.54 8.50 -2.11
N ARG A 78 -5.99 7.69 -1.19
CA ARG A 78 -5.12 6.56 -1.53
C ARG A 78 -5.85 5.52 -2.38
N ALA A 79 -7.12 5.25 -2.08
CA ALA A 79 -7.97 4.39 -2.90
C ALA A 79 -8.07 4.89 -4.34
N THR A 80 -8.30 6.20 -4.51
CA THR A 80 -8.39 6.84 -5.83
C THR A 80 -7.07 6.76 -6.60
N VAL A 81 -5.93 7.00 -5.92
CA VAL A 81 -4.60 6.94 -6.54
C VAL A 81 -4.26 5.51 -7.02
N LEU A 82 -4.73 4.49 -6.32
CA LEU A 82 -4.49 3.09 -6.67
C LEU A 82 -5.47 2.51 -7.71
N GLU A 83 -6.45 3.27 -8.19
CA GLU A 83 -7.35 2.81 -9.26
C GLU A 83 -6.56 2.43 -10.53
N GLY A 84 -6.77 1.21 -11.02
CA GLY A 84 -6.00 0.64 -12.14
C GLY A 84 -4.60 0.15 -11.79
N HIS A 85 -4.20 0.25 -10.52
CA HIS A 85 -2.92 -0.21 -9.96
C HIS A 85 -3.12 -1.13 -8.74
N GLU A 86 -4.27 -1.75 -8.61
CA GLU A 86 -4.71 -2.43 -7.39
C GLU A 86 -3.83 -3.63 -7.02
N GLU A 87 -3.29 -4.36 -8.00
CA GLU A 87 -2.36 -5.48 -7.74
C GLU A 87 -1.05 -4.97 -7.10
N ALA A 88 -0.44 -3.94 -7.66
CA ALA A 88 0.76 -3.32 -7.09
C ALA A 88 0.45 -2.62 -5.76
N GLY A 89 -0.73 -1.99 -5.66
CA GLY A 89 -1.26 -1.41 -4.43
C GLY A 89 -1.35 -2.43 -3.31
N LYS A 90 -1.97 -3.59 -3.57
CA LYS A 90 -2.08 -4.67 -2.61
C LYS A 90 -0.72 -5.16 -2.12
N GLU A 91 0.21 -5.45 -3.03
CA GLU A 91 1.55 -5.94 -2.66
C GLU A 91 2.31 -4.93 -1.79
N TYR A 92 2.19 -3.64 -2.10
CA TYR A 92 2.78 -2.57 -1.29
C TYR A 92 2.10 -2.48 0.08
N LEU A 93 0.76 -2.41 0.13
CA LEU A 93 0.00 -2.24 1.37
C LEU A 93 0.20 -3.42 2.33
N ASP A 94 0.15 -4.67 1.84
CA ASP A 94 0.39 -5.86 2.65
C ASP A 94 1.78 -5.81 3.32
N CYS A 95 2.81 -5.42 2.57
CA CYS A 95 4.16 -5.27 3.10
C CYS A 95 4.30 -4.09 4.09
N ALA A 96 3.70 -2.94 3.76
CA ALA A 96 3.75 -1.77 4.62
C ALA A 96 3.00 -1.99 5.94
N VAL A 97 1.87 -2.72 5.93
CA VAL A 97 1.14 -3.15 7.13
C VAL A 97 2.01 -4.03 8.02
N GLU A 98 2.77 -4.97 7.47
CA GLU A 98 3.72 -5.78 8.26
C GLU A 98 4.81 -4.91 8.90
N ALA A 99 5.36 -3.95 8.15
CA ALA A 99 6.34 -3.00 8.66
C ALA A 99 5.76 -2.12 9.80
N LEU A 100 4.53 -1.63 9.65
CA LEU A 100 3.83 -0.84 10.67
C LEU A 100 3.56 -1.67 11.93
N ASN A 101 3.17 -2.95 11.81
CA ASN A 101 3.03 -3.85 12.96
C ASN A 101 4.34 -3.95 13.75
N GLY A 102 5.46 -4.17 13.06
CA GLY A 102 6.77 -4.20 13.69
C GLY A 102 7.15 -2.87 14.35
N TYR A 103 6.70 -1.75 13.77
CA TYR A 103 6.91 -0.43 14.34
C TYR A 103 6.10 -0.24 15.64
N VAL A 104 4.80 -0.55 15.64
CA VAL A 104 3.93 -0.54 16.83
C VAL A 104 4.53 -1.40 17.93
N ASP A 105 4.94 -2.64 17.64
CA ASP A 105 5.57 -3.52 18.62
C ASP A 105 6.85 -2.92 19.21
N CYS A 106 7.68 -2.29 18.37
CA CYS A 106 8.90 -1.61 18.83
C CYS A 106 8.57 -0.43 19.75
N LEU A 107 7.55 0.36 19.39
CA LEU A 107 7.15 1.52 20.17
C LEU A 107 6.60 1.09 21.54
N ALA A 108 5.69 0.11 21.57
CA ALA A 108 5.05 -0.40 22.78
C ALA A 108 6.04 -1.04 23.78
N MET A 109 7.22 -1.47 23.32
CA MET A 109 8.27 -2.02 24.19
C MET A 109 8.98 -0.94 25.05
N ASN A 110 8.69 0.35 24.84
CA ASN A 110 9.29 1.43 25.63
C ASN A 110 8.26 2.44 26.19
N PRO A 111 7.42 2.02 27.16
CA PRO A 111 6.37 2.86 27.75
C PRO A 111 6.89 4.01 28.63
N GLY A 112 8.21 4.20 28.71
CA GLY A 112 8.86 5.23 29.53
C GLY A 112 9.46 6.38 28.72
N CYS A 113 9.31 6.34 27.39
CA CYS A 113 9.78 7.37 26.47
C CYS A 113 11.25 7.74 26.69
N ALA A 114 12.08 6.71 26.84
CA ALA A 114 13.50 6.92 27.11
C ALA A 114 14.19 7.52 25.88
N ASP A 115 14.82 8.69 26.03
CA ASP A 115 15.50 9.44 24.96
C ASP A 115 16.06 8.57 23.81
N GLY A 116 15.65 8.87 22.58
CA GLY A 116 16.17 8.25 21.35
C GLY A 116 15.49 6.96 20.91
N TRP A 117 14.62 6.36 21.74
CA TRP A 117 13.89 5.13 21.42
C TRP A 117 13.11 5.17 20.11
N TRP A 118 12.37 6.26 19.90
CA TRP A 118 11.57 6.50 18.70
C TRP A 118 12.44 6.49 17.43
N ALA A 119 13.68 7.00 17.51
CA ALA A 119 14.58 7.06 16.36
C ALA A 119 15.06 5.68 15.92
N ASP A 120 15.35 4.79 16.87
CA ASP A 120 15.74 3.40 16.56
C ASP A 120 14.56 2.63 15.93
N CYS A 121 13.36 2.76 16.50
CA CYS A 121 12.15 2.15 15.95
C CYS A 121 11.80 2.70 14.56
N THR A 122 11.88 4.02 14.38
CA THR A 122 11.67 4.69 13.08
C THR A 122 12.68 4.21 12.04
N SER A 123 13.96 4.09 12.41
CA SER A 123 14.99 3.60 11.47
C SER A 123 14.70 2.18 11.01
N ALA A 124 14.31 1.28 11.94
CA ALA A 124 13.96 -0.10 11.59
C ALA A 124 12.71 -0.17 10.70
N TYR A 125 11.71 0.66 10.97
CA TYR A 125 10.51 0.81 10.13
C TYR A 125 10.88 1.28 8.71
N LEU A 126 11.67 2.36 8.59
CA LEU A 126 12.08 2.91 7.30
C LEU A 126 12.90 1.91 6.47
N ASP A 127 13.79 1.16 7.11
CA ASP A 127 14.55 0.09 6.43
C ASP A 127 13.62 -1.03 5.93
N THR A 128 12.60 -1.39 6.71
CA THR A 128 11.64 -2.45 6.35
C THR A 128 10.74 -2.00 5.20
N VAL A 129 10.12 -0.82 5.29
CA VAL A 129 9.24 -0.30 4.23
C VAL A 129 10.02 0.03 2.95
N GLY A 130 11.29 0.42 3.07
CA GLY A 130 12.20 0.58 1.92
C GLY A 130 12.48 -0.72 1.17
N GLY A 131 12.26 -1.87 1.80
CA GLY A 131 12.33 -3.20 1.18
C GLY A 131 11.02 -3.66 0.50
N CYS A 132 9.92 -2.92 0.66
CA CYS A 132 8.63 -3.32 0.09
C CYS A 132 8.60 -3.24 -1.45
N PRO A 133 7.72 -4.02 -2.10
CA PRO A 133 7.41 -3.84 -3.52
C PRO A 133 7.07 -2.38 -3.81
N GLN A 134 7.74 -1.79 -4.79
CA GLN A 134 7.59 -0.37 -5.08
C GLN A 134 6.38 -0.12 -6.00
N LEU A 135 5.56 0.86 -5.65
CA LEU A 135 4.54 1.39 -6.57
C LEU A 135 5.21 2.01 -7.81
N PRO A 136 4.52 2.07 -8.96
CA PRO A 136 4.99 2.86 -10.10
C PRO A 136 5.28 4.29 -9.66
N SER A 137 6.38 4.90 -10.11
CA SER A 137 6.86 6.17 -9.55
C SER A 137 5.83 7.30 -9.52
N ALA A 138 4.98 7.42 -10.54
CA ALA A 138 3.91 8.40 -10.58
C ALA A 138 2.83 8.13 -9.52
N VAL A 139 2.46 6.86 -9.33
CA VAL A 139 1.50 6.42 -8.31
C VAL A 139 2.09 6.61 -6.92
N ALA A 140 3.38 6.30 -6.72
CA ALA A 140 4.06 6.49 -5.44
C ALA A 140 4.08 7.97 -5.01
N GLU A 141 4.34 8.88 -5.96
CA GLU A 141 4.34 10.33 -5.72
C GLU A 141 2.94 10.82 -5.33
N ASP A 142 1.90 10.42 -6.06
CA ASP A 142 0.52 10.82 -5.76
C ASP A 142 0.03 10.17 -4.44
N PHE A 143 0.44 8.93 -4.16
CA PHE A 143 0.07 8.21 -2.93
C PHE A 143 0.63 8.91 -1.69
N ALA A 144 1.88 9.38 -1.76
CA ALA A 144 2.54 10.13 -0.69
C ALA A 144 1.96 11.56 -0.49
N GLN A 145 1.20 12.07 -1.45
CA GLN A 145 0.51 13.38 -1.33
C GLN A 145 -0.88 13.27 -0.70
N CYS A 146 -1.34 12.06 -0.38
CA CYS A 146 -2.62 11.88 0.28
C CYS A 146 -2.60 12.25 1.77
N ASP A 147 -1.43 12.54 2.35
CA ASP A 147 -1.29 13.03 3.74
C ASP A 147 -1.49 14.56 3.72
N LEU A 148 -2.55 15.08 4.36
CA LEU A 148 -3.02 16.48 4.21
C LEU A 148 -2.48 17.46 5.27
#